data_AF-B9Z267-F1
#
_entry.id   AF-B9Z267-F1
#
_cell.length_a   1.000
_cell.length_b   1.000
_cell.length_c   1.000
_cell.angle_alpha   90.00
_cell.angle_beta   90.00
_cell.angle_gamma   90.00
#
_symmetry.space_group_name_H-M   'P 1'
#
loop_
_entity.id
_entity.type
_entity.pdbx_description
1 polymer ?
#
loop_
_entity_poly.entity_id
_entity_poly.type
_entity_poly.pdbx_seq_one_letter_code
_entity_poly.pdbx_strand_id
1 'polypeptide(L)'
;MLGFVTSRLSAHALRDSWQRSLSATTEDGQWHVVRFADTRIAASLPQVLSAAAWQRLCQPLEQWLIIDRNGQLLSLALPPKILSPDARDAWQLSAQEFAALMQTAQADVLADQLHEEFADLLPTSGALLHGWLLRTADLLSTYRIEGAPEQLTVAVSVCHSQGSLLDDPRLIQMLESYVEQRCSLSEGLAPLLDSAHTS
;
A
#
# COMPACT_ATOMS: atom_id res chain seq x y z
N MET A 1 4.12 -14.30 4.91
CA MET A 1 5.05 -13.16 5.00
C MET A 1 6.36 -13.68 5.55
N LEU A 2 7.48 -13.43 4.87
CA LEU A 2 8.79 -13.93 5.27
C LEU A 2 9.84 -12.83 5.12
N GLY A 3 10.49 -12.49 6.23
CA GLY A 3 11.58 -11.52 6.27
C GLY A 3 12.72 -12.03 7.14
N PHE A 4 13.93 -11.61 6.81
CA PHE A 4 15.15 -11.95 7.51
C PHE A 4 15.86 -10.66 7.92
N VAL A 5 16.32 -10.61 9.16
CA VAL A 5 17.10 -9.48 9.66
C VAL A 5 18.41 -9.98 10.23
N THR A 6 19.48 -9.27 9.90
CA THR A 6 20.78 -9.40 10.55
C THR A 6 20.95 -8.21 11.46
N SER A 7 21.41 -8.44 12.69
CA SER A 7 21.51 -7.41 13.72
C SER A 7 22.73 -7.63 14.58
N ARG A 8 23.31 -6.52 15.05
CA ARG A 8 24.39 -6.53 16.06
C ARG A 8 23.89 -6.90 17.47
N LEU A 9 22.57 -6.95 17.66
CA LEU A 9 21.93 -7.34 18.92
C LEU A 9 21.56 -8.81 18.90
N SER A 10 21.47 -9.42 20.09
CA SER A 10 20.81 -10.71 20.24
C SER A 10 19.33 -10.60 19.85
N ALA A 11 18.71 -11.72 19.45
CA ALA A 11 17.30 -11.74 19.06
C ALA A 11 16.36 -11.17 20.15
N HIS A 12 16.66 -11.47 21.43
CA HIS A 12 15.90 -10.92 22.56
C HIS A 12 16.05 -9.41 22.68
N ALA A 13 17.28 -8.89 22.61
CA ALA A 13 17.53 -7.45 22.69
C ALA A 13 16.95 -6.69 21.48
N LEU A 14 16.99 -7.29 20.29
CA LEU A 14 16.33 -6.75 19.10
C LEU A 14 14.81 -6.66 19.28
N ARG A 15 14.17 -7.76 19.73
CA ARG A 15 12.73 -7.78 20.04
C ARG A 15 12.36 -6.67 21.02
N ASP A 16 13.13 -6.52 22.09
CA ASP A 16 12.87 -5.49 23.12
C ASP A 16 13.05 -4.08 22.57
N SER A 17 14.03 -3.86 21.69
CA SER A 17 14.21 -2.57 21.01
C SER A 17 13.01 -2.20 20.14
N TRP A 18 12.41 -3.18 19.46
CA TRP A 18 11.26 -3.01 18.60
C TRP A 18 9.92 -2.86 19.31
N GLN A 19 9.79 -3.24 20.59
CA GLN A 19 8.54 -3.07 21.35
C GLN A 19 8.05 -1.61 21.33
N ARG A 20 8.98 -0.65 21.33
CA ARG A 20 8.68 0.79 21.27
C ARG A 20 8.24 1.28 19.88
N SER A 21 8.28 0.41 18.87
CA SER A 21 7.92 0.71 17.49
C SER A 21 6.71 -0.08 17.01
N LEU A 22 6.09 -0.88 17.88
CA LEU A 22 4.87 -1.63 17.56
C LEU A 22 3.63 -0.74 17.50
N SER A 23 3.72 0.47 18.05
CA SER A 23 2.63 1.44 18.04
C SER A 23 3.14 2.82 17.68
N ALA A 24 2.28 3.57 17.00
CA ALA A 24 2.49 4.98 16.75
C ALA A 24 1.19 5.76 16.99
N THR A 25 1.32 7.06 17.25
CA THR A 25 0.20 7.99 17.34
C THR A 25 0.23 8.97 16.17
N THR A 26 -0.92 9.40 15.68
CA THR A 26 -1.03 10.51 14.72
C THR A 26 -1.01 11.86 15.45
N GLU A 27 -0.98 12.97 14.70
CA GLU A 27 -0.99 14.33 15.24
C GLU A 27 -2.25 14.66 16.05
N ASP A 28 -3.39 14.06 15.68
CA ASP A 28 -4.66 14.18 16.40
C ASP A 28 -4.78 13.22 17.61
N GLY A 29 -3.72 12.46 17.89
CA GLY A 29 -3.62 11.57 19.06
C GLY A 29 -4.27 10.19 18.87
N GLN A 30 -4.72 9.84 17.66
CA GLN A 30 -5.20 8.48 17.39
C GLN A 30 -4.06 7.48 17.46
N TRP A 31 -4.35 6.31 18.00
CA TRP A 31 -3.37 5.26 18.22
C TRP A 31 -3.51 4.17 17.16
N HIS A 32 -2.37 3.74 16.61
CA HIS A 32 -2.31 2.71 15.57
C HIS A 32 -1.22 1.68 15.88
N VAL A 33 -1.49 0.43 15.48
CA VAL A 33 -0.48 -0.64 15.46
C VAL A 33 0.34 -0.54 14.18
N VAL A 34 1.67 -0.52 14.33
CA VAL A 34 2.59 -0.52 13.19
C VAL A 34 3.04 -1.95 12.91
N ARG A 35 2.51 -2.54 11.84
CA ARG A 35 2.81 -3.92 11.43
C ARG A 35 4.06 -3.99 10.53
N PHE A 36 5.17 -3.37 10.94
CA PHE A 36 6.37 -3.26 10.08
C PHE A 36 7.00 -4.62 9.67
N ALA A 37 6.67 -5.71 10.36
CA ALA A 37 7.07 -7.06 9.98
C ALA A 37 6.21 -7.68 8.85
N ASP A 38 5.12 -7.03 8.47
CA ASP A 38 4.29 -7.43 7.35
C ASP A 38 5.02 -7.10 6.03
N THR A 39 5.42 -8.14 5.31
CA THR A 39 6.24 -8.01 4.10
C THR A 39 5.49 -7.36 2.94
N ARG A 40 4.15 -7.24 3.04
CA ARG A 40 3.32 -6.50 2.07
C ARG A 40 3.59 -5.00 2.10
N ILE A 41 3.87 -4.45 3.29
CA ILE A 41 4.17 -3.03 3.49
C ILE A 41 5.66 -2.77 3.73
N ALA A 42 6.42 -3.77 4.18
CA ALA A 42 7.85 -3.60 4.51
C ALA A 42 8.67 -3.04 3.33
N ALA A 43 8.29 -3.38 2.08
CA ALA A 43 8.92 -2.86 0.87
C ALA A 43 8.77 -1.34 0.71
N SER A 44 7.66 -0.76 1.17
CA SER A 44 7.35 0.68 1.03
C SER A 44 7.89 1.53 2.19
N LEU A 45 8.10 0.94 3.38
CA LEU A 45 8.55 1.65 4.58
C LEU A 45 9.77 2.57 4.38
N PRO A 46 10.85 2.16 3.66
CA PRO A 46 12.00 3.03 3.45
C PRO A 46 11.70 4.30 2.66
N GLN A 47 10.62 4.30 1.86
CA GLN A 47 10.24 5.45 1.02
C GLN A 47 9.17 6.34 1.67
N VAL A 48 8.30 5.76 2.50
CA VAL A 48 7.17 6.50 3.10
C VAL A 48 7.44 7.05 4.48
N LEU A 49 8.34 6.44 5.23
CA LEU A 49 8.72 6.93 6.55
C LEU A 49 9.80 8.02 6.42
N SER A 50 9.75 9.00 7.32
CA SER A 50 10.85 9.93 7.49
C SER A 50 12.14 9.18 7.83
N ALA A 51 13.30 9.78 7.52
CA ALA A 51 14.59 9.18 7.84
C ALA A 51 14.72 8.83 9.34
N ALA A 52 14.16 9.66 10.22
CA ALA A 52 14.15 9.41 11.66
C ALA A 52 13.27 8.21 12.06
N ALA A 53 12.05 8.12 11.51
CA ALA A 53 11.14 7.00 11.76
C ALA A 53 11.68 5.68 11.18
N TRP A 54 12.23 5.71 9.96
CA TRP A 54 12.88 4.54 9.37
C TRP A 54 14.11 4.10 10.16
N GLN A 55 14.89 5.07 10.65
CA GLN A 55 16.04 4.80 11.49
C GLN A 55 15.67 4.22 12.85
N ARG A 56 14.55 4.63 13.46
CA ARG A 56 14.03 4.00 14.68
C ARG A 56 13.86 2.49 14.51
N LEU A 57 13.35 2.03 13.36
CA LEU A 57 13.18 0.60 13.06
C LEU A 57 14.51 -0.11 12.76
N CYS A 58 15.41 0.57 12.05
CA CYS A 58 16.62 -0.04 11.48
C CYS A 58 17.89 0.12 12.32
N GLN A 59 17.87 0.89 13.40
CA GLN A 59 19.09 1.27 14.14
C GLN A 59 20.01 0.09 14.51
N PRO A 60 19.51 -1.05 15.02
CA PRO A 60 20.36 -2.19 15.36
C PRO A 60 20.65 -3.12 14.16
N LEU A 61 19.99 -2.90 13.02
CA LEU A 61 20.05 -3.79 11.87
C LEU A 61 21.32 -3.55 11.04
N GLU A 62 21.83 -4.65 10.51
CA GLU A 62 22.91 -4.69 9.53
C GLU A 62 22.37 -5.05 8.15
N GLN A 63 21.28 -5.81 8.10
CA GLN A 63 20.60 -6.18 6.87
C GLN A 63 19.13 -6.46 7.16
N TRP A 64 18.26 -6.14 6.21
CA TRP A 64 16.85 -6.54 6.23
C TRP A 64 16.47 -7.03 4.83
N LEU A 65 16.17 -8.31 4.73
CA LEU A 65 15.70 -8.99 3.53
C LEU A 65 14.22 -9.32 3.66
N ILE A 66 13.46 -9.18 2.59
CA ILE A 66 12.06 -9.63 2.51
C ILE A 66 11.86 -10.43 1.22
N ILE A 67 10.82 -11.27 1.21
CA ILE A 67 10.26 -11.79 -0.04
C ILE A 67 9.19 -10.82 -0.52
N ASP A 68 9.39 -10.25 -1.71
CA ASP A 68 8.43 -9.34 -2.33
C ASP A 68 7.20 -10.08 -2.88
N ARG A 69 6.25 -9.34 -3.44
CA ARG A 69 4.99 -9.92 -3.96
C ARG A 69 5.20 -10.82 -5.19
N ASN A 70 6.32 -10.68 -5.89
CA ASN A 70 6.70 -11.51 -7.02
C ASN A 70 7.53 -12.74 -6.56
N GLY A 71 7.67 -12.95 -5.26
CA GLY A 71 8.48 -14.04 -4.70
C GLY A 71 9.99 -13.79 -4.76
N GLN A 72 10.43 -12.57 -5.08
CA GLN A 72 11.84 -12.21 -5.18
C GLN A 72 12.40 -11.76 -3.84
N LEU A 73 13.65 -12.11 -3.58
CA LEU A 73 14.37 -11.64 -2.39
C LEU A 73 14.80 -10.20 -2.60
N LEU A 74 14.26 -9.29 -1.79
CA LEU A 74 14.58 -7.86 -1.81
C LEU A 74 15.35 -7.47 -0.54
N SER A 75 16.47 -6.78 -0.71
CA SER A 75 17.17 -6.13 0.41
C SER A 75 16.67 -4.71 0.58
N LEU A 76 16.13 -4.40 1.75
CA LEU A 76 15.66 -3.05 2.07
C LEU A 76 16.86 -2.11 2.31
N ALA A 77 16.75 -0.89 1.79
CA ALA A 77 17.75 0.15 2.02
C ALA A 77 17.71 0.59 3.48
N LEU A 78 18.78 0.33 4.23
CA LEU A 78 18.92 0.80 5.61
C LEU A 78 19.35 2.28 5.62
N PRO A 79 18.86 3.08 6.59
CA PRO A 79 19.25 4.47 6.69
C PRO A 79 20.73 4.55 7.10
N PRO A 80 21.44 5.62 6.69
CA PRO A 80 22.81 5.81 7.10
C PRO A 80 22.86 5.98 8.63
N LYS A 81 23.88 5.43 9.28
CA LYS A 81 24.02 5.35 10.74
C LYS A 81 24.40 6.70 11.39
N ILE A 82 23.74 7.78 11.00
CA ILE A 82 24.16 9.17 11.28
C ILE A 82 23.46 9.72 12.53
N LEU A 83 22.19 9.36 12.77
CA LEU A 83 21.46 9.86 13.94
C LEU A 83 21.38 8.77 15.03
N SER A 84 21.47 9.15 16.30
CA SER A 84 20.87 8.30 17.33
C SER A 84 19.39 8.70 17.38
N PRO A 85 18.43 7.81 17.07
CA PRO A 85 17.03 8.15 17.29
C PRO A 85 16.88 8.53 18.77
N ASP A 86 16.16 9.61 19.05
CA ASP A 86 15.94 10.02 20.43
C ASP A 86 15.15 8.91 21.12
N ALA A 87 15.83 8.17 21.99
CA ALA A 87 15.38 6.85 22.44
C ALA A 87 14.19 6.92 23.41
N ARG A 88 13.72 8.13 23.72
CA ARG A 88 12.76 8.43 24.79
C ARG A 88 11.35 8.78 24.30
N ASP A 89 11.18 9.11 23.03
CA ASP A 89 9.88 9.61 22.56
C ASP A 89 8.95 8.50 22.08
N ALA A 90 7.65 8.68 22.28
CA ALA A 90 6.63 7.90 21.59
C ALA A 90 6.77 8.12 20.08
N TRP A 91 6.50 7.10 19.27
CA TRP A 91 6.51 7.27 17.82
C TRP A 91 5.25 8.04 17.41
N GLN A 92 5.40 9.31 17.03
CA GLN A 92 4.36 10.06 16.36
C GLN A 92 4.57 10.03 14.85
N LEU A 93 3.54 9.62 14.10
CA LEU A 93 3.50 9.72 12.65
C LEU A 93 3.03 11.13 12.28
N SER A 94 3.77 11.78 11.40
CA SER A 94 3.28 13.00 10.75
C SER A 94 2.06 12.70 9.88
N ALA A 95 1.23 13.72 9.61
CA ALA A 95 0.10 13.59 8.69
C ALA A 95 0.55 13.06 7.31
N GLN A 96 1.74 13.46 6.85
CA GLN A 96 2.31 13.00 5.59
C GLN A 96 2.69 11.51 5.61
N GLU A 97 3.39 11.05 6.65
CA GLU A 97 3.75 9.63 6.78
C GLU A 97 2.51 8.75 6.90
N PHE A 98 1.51 9.20 7.68
CA PHE A 98 0.26 8.47 7.82
C PHE A 98 -0.49 8.36 6.49
N ALA A 99 -0.66 9.47 5.77
CA ALA A 99 -1.30 9.47 4.46
C ALA A 99 -0.57 8.56 3.45
N ALA A 100 0.78 8.61 3.45
CA ALA A 100 1.58 7.75 2.57
C ALA A 100 1.44 6.26 2.91
N LEU A 101 1.42 5.91 4.21
CA LEU A 101 1.16 4.54 4.66
C LEU A 101 -0.22 4.05 4.22
N MET A 102 -1.26 4.87 4.41
CA MET A 102 -2.63 4.56 3.97
C MET A 102 -2.70 4.37 2.45
N GLN A 103 -2.08 5.25 1.67
CA GLN A 103 -2.02 5.12 0.22
C GLN A 103 -1.36 3.79 -0.19
N THR A 104 -0.24 3.40 0.45
CA THR A 104 0.42 2.13 0.11
C THR A 104 -0.39 0.89 0.50
N ALA A 105 -1.27 1.01 1.49
CA ALA A 105 -2.16 -0.08 1.92
C ALA A 105 -3.42 -0.18 1.06
N GLN A 106 -3.77 0.84 0.28
CA GLN A 106 -5.03 0.92 -0.46
C GLN A 106 -5.23 -0.27 -1.40
N ALA A 107 -4.18 -0.73 -2.09
CA ALA A 107 -4.27 -1.88 -2.97
C ALA A 107 -4.62 -3.18 -2.21
N ASP A 108 -4.10 -3.36 -0.99
CA ASP A 108 -4.45 -4.51 -0.15
C ASP A 108 -5.88 -4.38 0.39
N VAL A 109 -6.32 -3.18 0.77
CA VAL A 109 -7.71 -2.93 1.20
C VAL A 109 -8.70 -3.30 0.10
N LEU A 110 -8.44 -2.86 -1.13
CA LEU A 110 -9.27 -3.23 -2.29
C LEU A 110 -9.22 -4.73 -2.56
N ALA A 111 -8.06 -5.37 -2.41
CA ALA A 111 -7.92 -6.81 -2.61
C ALA A 111 -8.75 -7.61 -1.60
N ASP A 112 -8.74 -7.19 -0.32
CA ASP A 112 -9.52 -7.82 0.73
C ASP A 112 -11.03 -7.69 0.45
N GLN A 113 -11.51 -6.49 0.07
CA GLN A 113 -12.91 -6.26 -0.31
C GLN A 113 -13.35 -7.10 -1.52
N LEU A 114 -12.52 -7.16 -2.56
CA LEU A 114 -12.81 -7.96 -3.76
C LEU A 114 -12.81 -9.46 -3.44
N HIS A 115 -11.96 -9.92 -2.52
CA HIS A 115 -11.96 -11.32 -2.10
C HIS A 115 -13.24 -11.70 -1.36
N GLU A 116 -13.82 -10.78 -0.59
CA GLU A 116 -15.06 -11.00 0.14
C GLU A 116 -16.29 -10.99 -0.78
N GLU A 117 -16.37 -10.06 -1.73
CA GLU A 117 -17.59 -9.80 -2.49
C GLU A 117 -17.54 -10.27 -3.96
N PHE A 118 -16.33 -10.43 -4.54
CA PHE A 118 -16.13 -10.62 -5.99
C PHE A 118 -15.04 -11.65 -6.31
N ALA A 119 -14.91 -12.69 -5.49
CA ALA A 119 -13.82 -13.69 -5.58
C ALA A 119 -13.68 -14.31 -6.99
N ASP A 120 -14.79 -14.49 -7.72
CA ASP A 120 -14.82 -15.09 -9.05
C ASP A 120 -14.15 -14.24 -10.15
N LEU A 121 -13.96 -12.93 -9.91
CA LEU A 121 -13.31 -12.00 -10.85
C LEU A 121 -11.80 -11.92 -10.66
N LEU A 122 -11.27 -12.53 -9.60
CA LEU A 122 -9.87 -12.38 -9.23
C LEU A 122 -8.96 -13.25 -10.10
N PRO A 123 -7.80 -12.73 -10.53
CA PRO A 123 -6.81 -13.55 -11.21
C PRO A 123 -6.18 -14.53 -10.19
N THR A 124 -5.70 -15.68 -10.66
CA THR A 124 -5.04 -16.66 -9.80
C THR A 124 -3.74 -16.14 -9.17
N SER A 125 -3.08 -15.17 -9.82
CA SER A 125 -1.85 -14.56 -9.32
C SER A 125 -2.14 -13.35 -8.43
N GLY A 126 -1.87 -13.47 -7.13
CA GLY A 126 -1.98 -12.34 -6.20
C GLY A 126 -1.02 -11.17 -6.51
N ALA A 127 0.14 -11.46 -7.12
CA ALA A 127 1.06 -10.43 -7.59
C ALA A 127 0.46 -9.60 -8.73
N LEU A 128 -0.22 -10.28 -9.67
CA LEU A 128 -0.91 -9.64 -10.79
C LEU A 128 -2.07 -8.79 -10.27
N LEU A 129 -2.92 -9.34 -9.39
CA LEU A 129 -4.01 -8.61 -8.76
C LEU A 129 -3.49 -7.35 -8.07
N HIS A 130 -2.48 -7.48 -7.21
CA HIS A 130 -1.91 -6.34 -6.52
C HIS A 130 -1.35 -5.30 -7.50
N GLY A 131 -0.71 -5.71 -8.59
CA GLY A 131 -0.22 -4.81 -9.63
C GLY A 131 -1.35 -4.00 -10.28
N TRP A 132 -2.48 -4.62 -10.59
CA TRP A 132 -3.67 -3.93 -11.08
C TRP A 132 -4.22 -2.95 -10.04
N LEU A 133 -4.40 -3.41 -8.80
CA LEU A 133 -5.01 -2.59 -7.74
C LEU A 133 -4.12 -1.43 -7.30
N LEU A 134 -2.80 -1.57 -7.36
CA LEU A 134 -1.87 -0.48 -7.13
C LEU A 134 -2.05 0.62 -8.18
N ARG A 135 -2.06 0.25 -9.48
CA ARG A 135 -2.34 1.20 -10.57
C ARG A 135 -3.71 1.85 -10.43
N THR A 136 -4.72 1.08 -10.03
CA THR A 136 -6.07 1.60 -9.75
C THR A 136 -6.05 2.61 -8.61
N ALA A 137 -5.40 2.31 -7.49
CA ALA A 137 -5.30 3.19 -6.33
C ALA A 137 -4.56 4.50 -6.66
N ASP A 138 -3.49 4.43 -7.44
CA ASP A 138 -2.75 5.61 -7.89
C ASP A 138 -3.59 6.49 -8.83
N LEU A 139 -4.37 5.87 -9.72
CA LEU A 139 -5.28 6.56 -10.61
C LEU A 139 -6.40 7.27 -9.81
N LEU A 140 -7.06 6.57 -8.90
CA LEU A 140 -8.11 7.12 -8.04
C LEU A 140 -7.58 8.28 -7.17
N SER A 141 -6.37 8.14 -6.63
CA SER A 141 -5.70 9.18 -5.85
C SER A 141 -5.42 10.43 -6.68
N THR A 142 -4.95 10.26 -7.92
CA THR A 142 -4.71 11.36 -8.89
C THR A 142 -5.98 12.20 -9.12
N TYR A 143 -7.13 11.54 -9.23
CA TYR A 143 -8.43 12.18 -9.44
C TYR A 143 -9.18 12.50 -8.13
N ARG A 144 -8.56 12.28 -6.96
CA ARG A 144 -9.15 12.51 -5.62
C ARG A 144 -10.50 11.80 -5.42
N ILE A 145 -10.61 10.58 -5.94
CA ILE A 145 -11.79 9.74 -5.76
C ILE A 145 -11.60 8.95 -4.46
N GLU A 146 -12.16 9.50 -3.37
CA GLU A 146 -11.99 8.98 -2.01
C GLU A 146 -13.16 8.11 -1.54
N GLY A 147 -14.28 8.12 -2.27
CA GLY A 147 -15.48 7.36 -1.92
C GLY A 147 -15.26 5.86 -2.06
N ALA A 148 -15.40 5.10 -0.96
CA ALA A 148 -15.20 3.66 -0.97
C ALA A 148 -16.04 2.91 -2.02
N PRO A 149 -17.34 3.24 -2.24
CA PRO A 149 -18.13 2.61 -3.28
C PRO A 149 -17.57 2.84 -4.69
N GLU A 150 -17.12 4.06 -4.97
CA GLU A 150 -16.52 4.44 -6.26
C GLU A 150 -15.20 3.73 -6.49
N GLN A 151 -14.32 3.68 -5.48
CA GLN A 151 -13.05 2.99 -5.56
C GLN A 151 -13.24 1.50 -5.83
N LEU A 152 -14.18 0.86 -5.12
CA LEU A 152 -14.53 -0.55 -5.34
C LEU A 152 -15.13 -0.77 -6.74
N THR A 153 -15.99 0.13 -7.21
CA THR A 153 -16.59 0.05 -8.56
C THR A 153 -15.52 0.02 -9.66
N VAL A 154 -14.52 0.90 -9.56
CA VAL A 154 -13.39 0.90 -10.51
C VAL A 154 -12.55 -0.36 -10.36
N ALA A 155 -12.25 -0.80 -9.13
CA ALA A 155 -11.47 -2.01 -8.88
C ALA A 155 -12.13 -3.28 -9.44
N VAL A 156 -13.45 -3.43 -9.26
CA VAL A 156 -14.27 -4.51 -9.85
C VAL A 156 -14.19 -4.47 -11.37
N SER A 157 -14.34 -3.28 -11.96
CA SER A 157 -14.29 -3.10 -13.42
C SER A 157 -12.91 -3.46 -14.01
N VAL A 158 -11.83 -3.13 -13.29
CA VAL A 158 -10.47 -3.53 -13.65
C VAL A 158 -10.30 -5.05 -13.58
N CYS A 159 -10.83 -5.71 -12.54
CA CYS A 159 -10.76 -7.17 -12.45
C CYS A 159 -11.59 -7.86 -13.54
N HIS A 160 -12.81 -7.36 -13.79
CA HIS A 160 -13.70 -7.88 -14.83
C HIS A 160 -13.09 -7.78 -16.25
N SER A 161 -12.37 -6.70 -16.54
CA SER A 161 -11.63 -6.50 -17.79
C SER A 161 -10.24 -7.13 -17.80
N GLN A 162 -9.88 -7.90 -16.78
CA GLN A 162 -8.57 -8.53 -16.61
C GLN A 162 -7.40 -7.53 -16.75
N GLY A 163 -7.57 -6.34 -16.19
CA GLY A 163 -6.55 -5.29 -16.19
C GLY A 163 -6.52 -4.42 -17.46
N SER A 164 -7.14 -4.84 -18.57
CA SER A 164 -7.08 -4.10 -19.85
C SER A 164 -7.66 -2.68 -19.76
N LEU A 165 -8.65 -2.47 -18.88
CA LEU A 165 -9.23 -1.15 -18.63
C LEU A 165 -8.20 -0.11 -18.16
N LEU A 166 -7.15 -0.53 -17.44
CA LEU A 166 -6.09 0.38 -16.96
C LEU A 166 -5.24 0.97 -18.10
N ASP A 167 -5.28 0.35 -19.27
CA ASP A 167 -4.55 0.78 -20.46
C ASP A 167 -5.47 1.50 -21.47
N ASP A 168 -6.77 1.58 -21.19
CA ASP A 168 -7.75 2.26 -22.03
C ASP A 168 -7.76 3.78 -21.76
N PRO A 169 -7.39 4.62 -22.73
CA PRO A 169 -7.39 6.08 -22.54
C PRO A 169 -8.79 6.65 -22.28
N ARG A 170 -9.86 5.93 -22.61
CA ARG A 170 -11.23 6.35 -22.32
C ARG A 170 -11.56 6.28 -20.83
N LEU A 171 -10.83 5.47 -20.05
CA LEU A 171 -10.96 5.44 -18.59
C LEU A 171 -10.62 6.82 -18.00
N ILE A 172 -9.52 7.42 -18.44
CA ILE A 172 -9.06 8.75 -18.00
C ILE A 172 -10.15 9.80 -18.28
N GLN A 173 -10.69 9.83 -19.50
CA GLN A 173 -11.75 10.77 -19.89
C GLN A 173 -13.01 10.61 -19.03
N MET A 174 -13.35 9.38 -18.69
CA MET A 174 -14.50 9.07 -17.83
C MET A 174 -14.27 9.56 -16.40
N LEU A 175 -13.08 9.32 -15.82
CA LEU A 175 -12.74 9.80 -14.47
C LEU A 175 -12.71 11.34 -14.41
N GLU A 176 -12.19 12.01 -15.44
CA GLU A 176 -12.25 13.47 -15.57
C GLU A 176 -13.69 13.98 -15.57
N SER A 177 -14.54 13.35 -16.40
CA SER A 177 -15.97 13.68 -16.47
C SER A 177 -16.68 13.45 -15.14
N TYR A 178 -16.33 12.38 -14.40
CA TYR A 178 -16.86 12.13 -13.07
C TYR A 178 -16.49 13.24 -12.08
N VAL A 179 -15.23 13.67 -12.05
CA VAL A 179 -14.77 14.73 -11.14
C VAL A 179 -15.48 16.06 -11.45
N GLU A 180 -15.67 16.38 -12.73
CA GLU A 180 -16.30 17.63 -13.16
C GLU A 180 -17.82 17.65 -12.95
N GLN A 181 -18.49 16.54 -13.29
CA GLN A 181 -19.95 16.49 -13.42
C GLN A 181 -20.64 15.69 -12.31
N ARG A 182 -19.88 14.96 -11.49
CA ARG A 182 -20.37 14.02 -10.46
C ARG A 182 -21.41 13.04 -11.00
N CYS A 183 -21.17 12.52 -12.21
CA CYS A 183 -22.00 11.50 -12.82
C CYS A 183 -21.80 10.13 -12.14
N SER A 184 -22.57 9.11 -12.53
CA SER A 184 -22.41 7.76 -11.99
C SER A 184 -21.21 7.05 -12.64
N LEU A 185 -20.21 6.63 -11.86
CA LEU A 185 -19.07 5.86 -12.39
C LEU A 185 -19.50 4.51 -12.99
N SER A 186 -20.49 3.85 -12.38
CA SER A 186 -20.95 2.54 -12.87
C SER A 186 -21.56 2.62 -14.27
N GLU A 187 -22.30 3.70 -14.57
CA GLU A 187 -22.88 3.95 -15.89
C GLU A 187 -21.80 4.30 -16.92
N GLY A 188 -20.79 5.08 -16.53
CA GLY A 188 -19.67 5.46 -17.41
C GLY A 188 -18.73 4.29 -17.74
N LEU A 189 -18.62 3.30 -16.87
CA LEU A 189 -17.74 2.14 -17.03
C LEU A 189 -18.34 1.04 -17.91
N ALA A 190 -19.66 0.87 -17.92
CA ALA A 190 -20.32 -0.21 -18.67
C ALA A 190 -19.92 -0.27 -20.17
N PRO A 191 -19.89 0.84 -20.94
CA PRO A 191 -19.50 0.81 -22.35
C PRO A 191 -18.04 0.40 -22.58
N LEU A 192 -17.16 0.65 -21.60
CA LEU A 192 -15.73 0.30 -21.70
C LEU A 192 -15.53 -1.21 -21.52
N LEU A 193 -16.30 -1.81 -20.60
CA LEU A 193 -16.25 -3.24 -20.32
C LEU A 193 -16.80 -4.08 -21.48
N ASP A 194 -17.83 -3.62 -22.17
CA ASP A 194 -18.38 -4.33 -23.34
C ASP A 194 -17.35 -4.43 -24.49
N SER A 195 -16.50 -3.41 -24.64
CA SER A 195 -15.45 -3.39 -25.66
C SER A 195 -14.20 -4.20 -25.30
N ALA A 196 -13.96 -4.45 -24.01
CA ALA A 196 -12.82 -5.25 -23.56
C ALA A 196 -13.01 -6.76 -23.86
N HIS A 197 -14.25 -7.23 -24.01
CA HIS A 197 -14.58 -8.63 -24.31
C HIS A 197 -14.52 -9.01 -25.80
N THR A 198 -14.27 -8.05 -26.68
CA THR A 198 -14.28 -8.26 -28.15
C THR A 198 -12.90 -8.26 -28.80
N SER A 199 -11.82 -8.19 -28.01
CA SER A 199 -10.42 -8.23 -28.46
C SER A 199 -9.71 -9.48 -27.96
#